data_AF-A0A534IP59-F1
#
_entry.id   AF-A0A534IP59-F1
#
_cell.length_a   1.000
_cell.length_b   1.000
_cell.length_c   1.000
_cell.angle_alpha   90.00
_cell.angle_beta   90.00
_cell.angle_gamma   90.00
#
_symmetry.space_group_name_H-M   'P 1'
#
loop_
_entity.id
_entity.type
_entity.pdbx_description
1 polymer ?
#
loop_
_entity_poly.entity_id
_entity_poly.type
_entity_poly.pdbx_seq_one_letter_code
_entity_poly.pdbx_strand_id
1 'polypeptide(L)'
;MADEASFEDAEFLGLARTAKRDPYRLGLFARHFEPGEKAQALLPIVGGTLVVTDRRLIHFTTHLDVDGAWNVREFTGYTVSREIPLEAIKEVRYSTSRTPRQVEDALRVVTADGPVEFVLSLGPERVVSDEDAARAVALMRRSPSRG
;
A
#
# COMPACT_ATOMS: atom_id res chain seq x y z
N MET A 1 13.95 -10.60 -13.38
CA MET A 1 12.75 -9.72 -13.32
C MET A 1 12.14 -9.92 -11.95
N ALA A 2 11.63 -8.88 -11.31
CA ALA A 2 10.86 -9.07 -10.08
C ALA A 2 9.54 -9.80 -10.41
N ASP A 3 9.18 -10.75 -9.57
CA ASP A 3 8.00 -11.62 -9.71
C ASP A 3 7.32 -11.78 -8.33
N GLU A 4 6.37 -12.71 -8.23
CA GLU A 4 5.68 -13.01 -6.97
C GLU A 4 6.62 -13.35 -5.80
N ALA A 5 7.84 -13.84 -6.05
CA ALA A 5 8.83 -14.13 -5.00
C ALA A 5 9.40 -12.85 -4.36
N SER A 6 9.13 -11.66 -4.91
CA SER A 6 9.36 -10.40 -4.19
C SER A 6 8.41 -10.20 -3.00
N PHE A 7 7.37 -11.03 -2.85
CA PHE A 7 6.37 -10.98 -1.78
C PHE A 7 6.42 -12.18 -0.82
N GLU A 8 7.42 -13.06 -0.93
CA GLU A 8 7.53 -14.29 -0.13
C GLU A 8 7.42 -14.02 1.38
N ASP A 9 8.16 -13.03 1.87
CA ASP A 9 8.18 -12.61 3.28
C ASP A 9 7.23 -11.45 3.60
N ALA A 10 6.41 -11.01 2.64
CA ALA A 10 5.58 -9.81 2.82
C ALA A 10 4.41 -10.07 3.77
N GLU A 11 4.22 -9.15 4.72
CA GLU A 11 3.08 -9.16 5.64
C GLU A 11 1.83 -8.57 4.97
N PHE A 12 0.70 -9.26 5.07
CA PHE A 12 -0.59 -8.74 4.59
C PHE A 12 -1.28 -8.11 5.79
N LEU A 13 -1.41 -6.79 5.82
CA LEU A 13 -1.92 -6.04 6.96
C LEU A 13 -3.38 -5.65 6.72
N GLY A 14 -4.25 -5.85 7.71
CA GLY A 14 -5.70 -5.63 7.60
C GLY A 14 -6.50 -6.82 7.06
N LEU A 15 -7.64 -6.55 6.40
CA LEU A 15 -8.57 -7.59 5.90
C LEU A 15 -7.93 -8.62 4.96
N ALA A 16 -6.75 -8.32 4.42
CA ALA A 16 -5.99 -9.24 3.59
C ALA A 16 -5.23 -10.34 4.37
N ARG A 17 -5.19 -10.31 5.71
CA ARG A 17 -4.51 -11.34 6.54
C ARG A 17 -5.01 -12.76 6.28
N THR A 18 -6.29 -12.92 5.98
CA THR A 18 -6.93 -14.22 5.71
C THR A 18 -7.05 -14.49 4.22
N ALA A 19 -6.68 -13.54 3.36
CA ALA A 19 -6.78 -13.70 1.93
C ALA A 19 -5.69 -14.66 1.43
N LYS A 20 -6.06 -15.53 0.49
CA LYS A 20 -5.09 -16.37 -0.21
C LYS A 20 -4.15 -15.46 -1.01
N ARG A 21 -2.84 -15.64 -0.82
CA ARG A 21 -1.81 -15.01 -1.66
C ARG A 21 -2.02 -15.48 -3.10
N ASP A 22 -2.51 -14.59 -3.95
CA ASP A 22 -2.76 -14.85 -5.36
C ASP A 22 -1.48 -14.54 -6.15
N PRO A 23 -0.75 -15.56 -6.63
CA PRO A 23 0.56 -15.36 -7.25
C PRO A 23 0.47 -14.48 -8.52
N TYR A 24 -0.63 -14.61 -9.28
CA TYR A 24 -0.85 -13.78 -10.46
C TYR A 24 -0.97 -12.30 -10.09
N ARG A 25 -1.78 -11.96 -9.08
CA ARG A 25 -1.95 -10.56 -8.64
C ARG A 25 -0.67 -9.99 -8.03
N LEU A 26 0.08 -10.78 -7.27
CA LEU A 26 1.38 -10.37 -6.73
C LEU A 26 2.40 -10.14 -7.84
N GLY A 27 2.40 -10.99 -8.87
CA GLY A 27 3.19 -10.79 -10.08
C GLY A 27 2.86 -9.48 -10.81
N LEU A 28 1.59 -9.04 -10.81
CA LEU A 28 1.21 -7.74 -11.38
C LEU A 28 1.81 -6.56 -10.60
N PHE A 29 1.83 -6.61 -9.27
CA PHE A 29 2.52 -5.58 -8.46
C PHE A 29 4.04 -5.62 -8.66
N ALA A 30 4.63 -6.82 -8.68
CA ALA A 30 6.07 -7.02 -8.78
C ALA A 30 6.68 -6.44 -10.07
N ARG A 31 5.90 -6.29 -11.14
CA ARG A 31 6.35 -5.65 -12.40
C ARG A 31 6.84 -4.22 -12.22
N HIS A 32 6.43 -3.56 -11.14
CA HIS A 32 6.81 -2.18 -10.83
C HIS A 32 8.01 -2.08 -9.88
N PHE A 33 8.53 -3.22 -9.41
CA PHE A 33 9.65 -3.25 -8.49
C PHE A 33 10.97 -3.12 -9.25
N GLU A 34 11.90 -2.41 -8.63
CA GLU A 34 13.28 -2.39 -9.10
C GLU A 34 13.93 -3.78 -8.91
N PRO A 35 14.97 -4.12 -9.69
CA PRO A 35 15.70 -5.37 -9.48
C PRO A 35 16.16 -5.55 -8.04
N GLY A 36 15.76 -6.68 -7.45
CA GLY A 36 16.10 -7.05 -6.07
C GLY A 36 15.28 -6.33 -4.98
N GLU A 37 14.32 -5.48 -5.33
CA GLU A 37 13.38 -4.88 -4.37
C GLU A 37 12.43 -5.97 -3.82
N LYS A 38 12.17 -5.91 -2.51
CA LYS A 38 11.36 -6.89 -1.77
C LYS A 38 10.24 -6.18 -1.01
N ALA A 39 9.04 -6.73 -1.10
CA ALA A 39 7.90 -6.24 -0.33
C ALA A 39 8.04 -6.67 1.13
N GLN A 40 7.85 -5.73 2.04
CA GLN A 40 7.79 -5.97 3.48
C GLN A 40 6.34 -6.08 3.95
N ALA A 41 5.44 -5.26 3.40
CA ALA A 41 4.02 -5.36 3.70
C ALA A 41 3.11 -4.85 2.58
N LEU A 42 1.86 -5.31 2.58
CA LEU A 42 0.77 -4.76 1.78
C LEU A 42 -0.39 -4.35 2.69
N LEU A 43 -1.00 -3.21 2.38
CA LEU A 43 -2.14 -2.67 3.13
C LEU A 43 -3.24 -2.25 2.15
N PRO A 44 -4.52 -2.56 2.42
CA PRO A 44 -5.62 -1.95 1.71
C PRO A 44 -5.69 -0.46 2.07
N ILE A 45 -5.91 0.38 1.06
CA ILE A 45 -6.21 1.80 1.24
C ILE A 45 -7.39 2.19 0.36
N VAL A 46 -8.07 3.26 0.70
CA VAL A 46 -9.14 3.81 -0.12
C VAL A 46 -8.58 4.17 -1.49
N GLY A 47 -9.16 3.57 -2.53
CA GLY A 47 -8.75 3.78 -3.91
C GLY A 47 -7.61 2.88 -4.38
N GLY A 48 -7.06 1.98 -3.55
CA GLY A 48 -5.93 1.18 -3.99
C GLY A 48 -5.32 0.21 -2.97
N THR A 49 -4.03 -0.06 -3.18
CA THR A 49 -3.20 -0.88 -2.30
C THR A 49 -1.90 -0.14 -2.06
N LEU A 50 -1.53 0.01 -0.79
CA LEU A 50 -0.23 0.53 -0.41
C LEU A 50 0.72 -0.64 -0.19
N VAL A 51 1.85 -0.63 -0.86
CA VAL A 51 2.92 -1.61 -0.67
C VAL A 51 4.11 -0.90 -0.03
N VAL A 52 4.60 -1.47 1.07
CA VAL A 52 5.84 -1.05 1.72
C VAL A 52 6.91 -2.01 1.28
N THR A 53 7.92 -1.51 0.56
CA THR A 53 9.10 -2.30 0.17
C THR A 53 10.26 -2.02 1.11
N ASP A 54 11.38 -2.72 0.91
CA ASP A 54 12.65 -2.42 1.57
C ASP A 54 13.27 -1.08 1.13
N ARG A 55 12.70 -0.39 0.14
CA ARG A 55 13.24 0.85 -0.45
C ARG A 55 12.26 2.02 -0.46
N ARG A 56 10.96 1.79 -0.69
CA ARG A 56 9.96 2.84 -0.89
C ARG A 56 8.55 2.38 -0.52
N LEU A 57 7.66 3.35 -0.40
CA LEU A 57 6.21 3.15 -0.42
C LEU A 57 5.74 3.25 -1.87
N ILE A 58 4.87 2.35 -2.29
CA ILE A 58 4.25 2.37 -3.62
C ILE A 58 2.73 2.30 -3.44
N HIS A 59 2.03 3.32 -3.89
CA HIS A 59 0.57 3.33 -3.96
C HIS A 59 0.13 2.85 -5.34
N PHE A 60 -0.49 1.66 -5.36
CA PHE A 60 -1.10 1.09 -6.55
C PHE A 60 -2.58 1.39 -6.62
N THR A 61 -3.04 1.80 -7.80
CA THR A 61 -4.46 1.88 -8.15
C THR A 61 -4.76 0.89 -9.28
N THR A 62 -6.02 0.47 -9.42
CA THR A 62 -6.40 -0.42 -10.52
C THR A 62 -6.34 0.34 -11.85
N HIS A 63 -5.63 -0.22 -12.82
CA HIS A 63 -5.66 0.25 -14.19
C HIS A 63 -6.83 -0.42 -14.92
N LEU A 64 -7.75 0.41 -15.37
CA LEU A 64 -8.93 0.01 -16.13
C LEU A 64 -8.85 0.70 -17.49
N ASP A 65 -8.64 -0.07 -18.55
CA ASP A 65 -8.70 0.44 -19.92
C ASP A 65 -10.15 0.42 -20.41
N VAL A 66 -10.54 1.47 -21.12
CA VAL A 66 -11.86 1.55 -21.73
C VAL A 66 -11.74 1.03 -23.15
N ASP A 67 -12.41 -0.10 -23.44
CA ASP A 67 -12.48 -0.64 -24.80
C ASP A 67 -13.90 -0.53 -25.37
N GLY A 68 -13.97 -0.14 -26.64
CA GLY A 68 -15.18 -0.09 -27.47
C GLY A 68 -16.17 1.07 -27.22
N ALA A 69 -17.16 1.15 -28.11
CA ALA A 69 -18.21 2.18 -28.13
C ALA A 69 -19.17 2.17 -26.93
N TRP A 70 -19.02 1.20 -26.00
CA TRP A 70 -19.93 0.94 -24.88
C TRP A 70 -19.32 1.21 -23.50
N ASN A 71 -18.12 1.80 -23.42
CA ASN A 71 -17.42 2.12 -22.17
C ASN A 71 -17.20 0.90 -21.24
N VAL A 72 -16.91 -0.28 -21.80
CA VAL A 72 -16.55 -1.44 -20.97
C VAL A 72 -15.14 -1.21 -20.43
N ARG A 73 -14.98 -1.32 -19.11
CA ARG A 73 -13.69 -1.17 -18.42
C ARG A 73 -13.08 -2.55 -18.21
N GLU A 74 -12.02 -2.86 -18.94
CA GLU A 74 -11.24 -4.08 -18.75
C GLU A 74 -10.10 -3.84 -17.75
N PHE A 75 -9.90 -4.79 -16.82
CA PHE A 75 -8.79 -4.73 -15.88
C PHE A 75 -7.51 -5.18 -16.58
N THR A 76 -6.58 -4.25 -16.79
CA THR A 76 -5.31 -4.52 -17.48
C THR A 76 -4.12 -4.62 -16.53
N GLY A 77 -4.29 -4.23 -15.27
CA GLY A 77 -3.30 -4.42 -14.21
C GLY A 77 -3.37 -3.36 -13.12
N TYR A 78 -2.23 -3.12 -12.48
CA TYR A 78 -2.06 -2.03 -11.52
C TYR A 78 -1.22 -0.92 -12.14
N THR A 79 -1.45 0.31 -11.69
CA THR A 79 -0.59 1.44 -12.02
C THR A 79 -0.08 2.09 -10.75
N VAL A 80 1.11 2.67 -10.84
CA VAL A 80 1.74 3.39 -9.73
C VAL A 80 1.17 4.80 -9.70
N SER A 81 0.32 5.07 -8.72
CA SER A 81 -0.23 6.41 -8.50
C SER A 81 0.77 7.32 -7.78
N ARG A 82 1.61 6.76 -6.92
CA ARG A 82 2.61 7.50 -6.13
C ARG A 82 3.69 6.59 -5.61
N GLU A 83 4.89 7.14 -5.49
CA GLU A 83 6.02 6.50 -4.81
C GLU A 83 6.65 7.47 -3.81
N ILE A 84 7.11 6.93 -2.68
CA ILE A 84 7.81 7.71 -1.65
C ILE A 84 9.03 6.89 -1.18
N PRO A 85 10.27 7.29 -1.47
CA PRO A 85 11.46 6.63 -0.95
C PRO A 85 11.44 6.61 0.60
N LEU A 86 11.82 5.49 1.21
CA LEU A 86 11.80 5.38 2.68
C LEU A 86 12.74 6.40 3.34
N GLU A 87 13.87 6.72 2.70
CA GLU A 87 14.81 7.75 3.15
C GLU A 87 14.24 9.17 3.09
N ALA A 88 13.18 9.41 2.32
CA ALA A 88 12.51 10.71 2.22
C ALA A 88 11.46 10.92 3.34
N ILE A 89 11.11 9.86 4.07
CA ILE A 89 10.13 9.90 5.15
C ILE A 89 10.77 10.49 6.41
N LYS A 90 10.26 11.64 6.84
CA LYS A 90 10.68 12.30 8.09
C LYS A 90 9.85 11.85 9.28
N GLU A 91 8.57 11.57 9.03
CA GLU A 91 7.64 11.17 10.07
C GLU A 91 6.49 10.35 9.46
N VAL A 92 5.99 9.38 10.22
CA VAL A 92 4.74 8.68 9.91
C VAL A 92 3.86 8.69 11.15
N ARG A 93 2.60 9.10 10.99
CA ARG A 93 1.58 9.07 12.04
C ARG A 93 0.38 8.27 11.56
N TYR A 94 -0.12 7.42 12.43
CA TYR A 94 -1.42 6.81 12.28
C TYR A 94 -2.45 7.63 13.05
N SER A 95 -3.60 7.89 12.44
CA SER A 95 -4.74 8.54 13.08
C SER A 95 -6.02 7.79 12.77
N THR A 96 -6.88 7.71 13.77
CA THR A 96 -8.24 7.19 13.65
C THR A 96 -9.21 8.24 14.17
N SER A 97 -10.31 8.42 13.46
CA SER A 97 -11.44 9.24 13.89
C SER A 97 -12.72 8.46 13.72
N ARG A 98 -13.62 8.59 14.70
CA ARG A 98 -14.89 7.88 14.70
C ARG A 98 -16.03 8.85 14.91
N THR A 99 -16.97 8.81 13.97
CA THR A 99 -18.28 9.43 14.08
C THR A 99 -19.33 8.33 14.27
N PRO A 100 -20.58 8.66 14.66
CA PRO A 100 -21.65 7.67 14.76
C PRO A 100 -21.96 6.93 13.45
N ARG A 101 -21.58 7.48 12.29
CA ARG A 101 -21.90 6.92 10.97
C ARG A 101 -20.69 6.33 10.24
N GLN A 102 -19.48 6.64 10.69
CA GLN A 102 -18.27 6.36 9.91
C GLN A 102 -17.03 6.33 10.79
N VAL A 103 -16.14 5.39 10.51
CA VAL A 103 -14.75 5.37 10.95
C VAL A 103 -13.87 5.79 9.78
N GLU A 104 -12.90 6.65 10.10
CA GLU A 104 -11.85 7.06 9.19
C GLU A 104 -10.49 6.80 9.82
N ASP A 105 -9.70 5.95 9.16
CA ASP A 105 -8.35 5.59 9.57
C ASP A 105 -7.38 6.05 8.48
N ALA A 106 -6.27 6.68 8.85
CA ALA A 106 -5.30 7.17 7.88
C ALA A 106 -3.85 7.08 8.37
N LEU A 107 -2.93 6.89 7.43
CA LEU A 107 -1.50 7.06 7.62
C LEU A 107 -1.06 8.38 7.00
N ARG A 108 -0.55 9.29 7.83
CA ARG A 108 0.06 10.54 7.39
C ARG A 108 1.58 10.39 7.35
N VAL A 109 2.14 10.45 6.16
CA VAL A 109 3.57 10.39 5.87
C VAL A 109 4.08 11.79 5.58
N VAL A 110 5.03 12.29 6.35
CA VAL A 110 5.62 13.63 6.16
C VAL A 110 6.96 13.49 5.43
N THR A 111 7.09 14.15 4.29
CA THR A 111 8.35 14.23 3.52
C THR A 111 8.88 15.67 3.52
N ALA A 112 9.95 15.93 2.77
CA ALA A 112 10.43 17.30 2.55
C ALA A 112 9.44 18.16 1.73
N ASP A 113 8.68 17.53 0.82
CA ASP A 113 7.73 18.21 -0.06
C ASP A 113 6.37 18.45 0.59
N GLY A 114 6.14 17.87 1.77
CA GLY A 114 4.94 18.06 2.57
C GLY A 114 4.33 16.74 3.08
N PRO A 115 3.20 16.82 3.79
CA PRO A 115 2.47 15.65 4.23
C PRO A 115 1.70 15.00 3.07
N VAL A 116 1.73 13.67 3.03
CA VAL A 116 0.91 12.81 2.18
C VAL A 116 0.05 11.94 3.09
N GLU A 117 -1.23 11.79 2.77
CA GLU A 117 -2.16 10.98 3.54
C GLU A 117 -2.62 9.77 2.72
N PHE A 118 -2.59 8.61 3.37
CA PHE A 118 -3.13 7.35 2.84
C PHE A 118 -4.29 6.91 3.75
N VAL A 119 -5.52 7.05 3.27
CA VAL A 119 -6.71 6.64 4.01
C VAL A 119 -6.82 5.12 3.95
N LEU A 120 -6.76 4.45 5.10
CA LEU A 120 -6.87 3.00 5.22
C LEU A 120 -8.33 2.54 5.16
N SER A 121 -9.18 3.20 5.96
CA SER A 121 -10.60 2.86 6.10
C SER A 121 -11.43 4.13 5.98
N LEU A 122 -12.54 4.05 5.23
CA LEU A 122 -13.56 5.10 5.18
C LEU A 122 -14.92 4.44 5.07
N GLY A 123 -15.56 4.15 6.20
CA GLY A 123 -16.79 3.36 6.20
C GLY A 123 -17.32 2.99 7.58
N PRO A 124 -18.30 2.07 7.65
CA PRO A 124 -18.94 1.70 8.92
C PRO A 124 -17.99 0.94 9.86
N GLU A 125 -16.99 0.26 9.30
CA GLU A 125 -16.03 -0.57 10.03
C GLU A 125 -14.61 -0.32 9.56
N ARG A 126 -13.65 -0.66 10.42
CA ARG A 126 -12.21 -0.56 10.13
C ARG A 126 -11.75 -1.77 9.34
N VAL A 127 -10.88 -1.54 8.35
CA VAL A 127 -10.28 -2.61 7.53
C VAL A 127 -8.84 -2.94 7.94
N VAL A 128 -8.23 -2.10 8.78
CA VAL A 128 -6.89 -2.30 9.33
C VAL A 128 -6.96 -2.14 10.84
N SER A 129 -6.45 -3.14 11.57
CA SER A 129 -6.39 -3.12 13.04
C SER A 129 -5.33 -2.14 13.56
N ASP A 130 -5.37 -1.76 14.85
CA ASP A 130 -4.33 -0.89 15.42
C ASP A 130 -2.95 -1.55 15.44
N GLU A 131 -2.90 -2.87 15.62
CA GLU A 131 -1.67 -3.66 15.55
C GLU A 131 -1.07 -3.61 14.15
N ASP A 132 -1.90 -3.84 13.12
CA ASP A 132 -1.48 -3.78 11.72
C ASP A 132 -1.03 -2.37 11.33
N ALA A 133 -1.75 -1.33 11.77
CA ALA A 133 -1.37 0.06 11.53
C ALA A 133 -0.04 0.40 12.21
N ALA A 134 0.16 -0.04 13.46
CA ALA A 134 1.43 0.14 14.17
C ALA A 134 2.58 -0.60 13.48
N ARG A 135 2.33 -1.81 12.97
CA ARG A 135 3.30 -2.59 12.19
C ARG A 135 3.69 -1.87 10.92
N ALA A 136 2.72 -1.33 10.18
CA ALA A 136 2.95 -0.51 8.99
C ALA A 136 3.86 0.69 9.31
N VAL A 137 3.52 1.46 10.35
CA VAL A 137 4.31 2.61 10.80
C VAL A 137 5.74 2.21 11.15
N ALA A 138 5.92 1.06 11.81
CA ALA A 138 7.25 0.56 12.17
C ALA A 138 8.11 0.21 10.95
N LEU A 139 7.52 -0.40 9.91
CA LEU A 139 8.21 -0.71 8.65
C LEU A 139 8.61 0.58 7.92
N MET A 140 7.70 1.56 7.83
CA MET A 140 7.96 2.83 7.14
C MET A 140 9.00 3.71 7.84
N ARG A 141 9.15 3.58 9.18
CA ARG A 141 10.15 4.31 9.98
C ARG A 141 11.53 3.68 9.98
N ARG A 142 11.67 2.43 9.57
CA ARG A 142 12.99 1.82 9.38
C ARG A 142 13.63 2.45 8.14
N SER A 143 14.21 3.64 8.30
CA SER A 143 15.28 4.05 7.39
C SER A 143 16.35 2.96 7.46
N PRO A 144 16.88 2.46 6.32
CA PRO A 144 18.04 1.60 6.37
C PRO A 144 19.14 2.42 7.06
N SER A 145 19.47 2.05 8.28
CA SER A 145 20.70 2.49 8.93
C SER A 145 21.80 2.15 7.96
N ARG A 146 22.43 3.18 7.36
CA ARG A 146 23.62 3.04 6.53
C ARG A 146 24.62 2.17 7.31
N GLY A 147 24.78 0.92 6.88
CA GLY A 147 25.97 0.13 7.15
C GLY A 147 27.11 0.62 6.27
#